data_AF-A0A9P7D751-F1
#
_entry.id   AF-A0A9P7D751-F1
#
_cell.length_a   1.000
_cell.length_b   1.000
_cell.length_c   1.000
_cell.angle_alpha   90.00
_cell.angle_beta   90.00
_cell.angle_gamma   90.00
#
_symmetry.space_group_name_H-M   'P 1'
#
loop_
_entity.id
_entity.type
_entity.pdbx_description
1 polymer ?
#
loop_
_entity_poly.entity_id
_entity_poly.type
_entity_poly.pdbx_seq_one_letter_code
_entity_poly.pdbx_strand_id
1 'polypeptide(L)'
;LFPSVLFPNAVVDASNSTVFGNWKPLAQILKAVLMGEASLTSVKKGGPPRNFKIWGVSTITPRAIAWSTTIAIFLLSPDTVFSQDGHGKSSGIQYKNLFYSFKKILVCCWDALYLTKIRQHIEGHIFGA
;
A
#
# COMPACT_ATOMS: atom_id res chain seq x y z
N LEU A 1 -0.14 22.69 -1.10
CA LEU A 1 -0.72 21.71 -2.05
C LEU A 1 0.00 20.38 -1.82
N PHE A 2 -0.67 19.37 -1.26
CA PHE A 2 -0.07 18.04 -1.08
C PHE A 2 0.10 17.42 -2.48
N PRO A 3 1.21 16.71 -2.80
CA PRO A 3 1.31 15.99 -4.06
C PRO A 3 0.11 15.06 -4.15
N SER A 4 -0.66 15.21 -5.23
CA SER A 4 -1.95 14.56 -5.41
C SER A 4 -1.79 13.04 -5.36
N VAL A 5 -1.85 12.42 -4.18
CA VAL A 5 -1.92 10.96 -4.06
C VAL A 5 -3.10 10.43 -4.89
N LEU A 6 -4.11 11.27 -5.07
CA LEU A 6 -5.29 11.05 -5.90
C LEU A 6 -5.56 12.31 -6.71
N PHE A 7 -5.78 12.14 -8.00
CA PHE A 7 -6.11 13.23 -8.90
C PHE A 7 -7.46 13.85 -8.51
N PRO A 8 -7.58 15.19 -8.56
CA PRO A 8 -8.89 15.84 -8.49
C PRO A 8 -9.80 15.21 -9.56
N ASN A 9 -11.05 14.90 -9.20
CA ASN A 9 -12.05 14.32 -10.11
C ASN A 9 -11.78 12.89 -10.60
N ALA A 10 -10.82 12.16 -10.01
CA ALA A 10 -10.43 10.80 -10.43
C ALA A 10 -9.95 10.70 -11.90
N VAL A 11 -9.57 11.83 -12.51
CA VAL A 11 -9.01 11.87 -13.86
C VAL A 11 -7.51 11.66 -13.76
N VAL A 12 -7.00 10.57 -14.34
CA VAL A 12 -5.57 10.23 -14.33
C VAL A 12 -4.77 11.32 -15.05
N ASP A 13 -3.88 12.01 -14.33
CA ASP A 13 -2.88 12.87 -14.95
C ASP A 13 -1.63 12.03 -15.27
N ALA A 14 -1.40 11.84 -16.57
CA ALA A 14 -0.31 11.04 -17.12
C ALA A 14 1.08 11.62 -16.82
N SER A 15 1.17 12.90 -16.44
CA SER A 15 2.43 13.58 -16.12
C SER A 15 2.84 13.43 -14.65
N ASN A 16 1.90 13.06 -13.77
CA ASN A 16 2.13 12.91 -12.34
C ASN A 16 2.09 11.42 -11.96
N SER A 17 3.26 10.81 -11.87
CA SER A 17 3.48 9.51 -11.23
C SER A 17 3.28 9.63 -9.71
N THR A 18 2.03 9.63 -9.28
CA THR A 18 1.63 9.74 -7.87
C THR A 18 1.89 8.44 -7.13
N VAL A 19 1.63 8.38 -5.81
CA VAL A 19 1.96 7.23 -4.94
C VAL A 19 1.41 5.88 -5.45
N PHE A 20 0.31 5.87 -6.22
CA PHE A 20 -0.18 4.66 -6.90
C PHE A 20 0.59 4.32 -8.20
N GLY A 21 1.10 5.33 -8.90
CA GLY A 21 2.05 5.14 -10.02
C GLY A 21 3.38 4.58 -9.56
N ASN A 22 3.81 4.89 -8.33
CA ASN A 22 4.97 4.28 -7.69
C ASN A 22 4.56 3.01 -6.90
N TRP A 23 4.04 2.02 -7.64
CA TRP A 23 3.54 0.76 -7.08
C TRP A 23 4.60 -0.04 -6.29
N LYS A 24 5.88 0.17 -6.57
CA LYS A 24 7.00 -0.63 -6.03
C LYS A 24 7.19 -0.45 -4.51
N PRO A 25 7.27 0.77 -3.95
CA PRO A 25 7.24 0.98 -2.50
C PRO A 25 6.04 0.32 -1.81
N LEU A 26 4.84 0.44 -2.39
CA LEU A 26 3.64 -0.21 -1.84
C LEU A 26 3.78 -1.73 -1.84
N ALA A 27 4.29 -2.30 -2.93
CA ALA A 27 4.58 -3.73 -3.02
C ALA A 27 5.64 -4.17 -2.00
N GLN A 28 6.67 -3.36 -1.75
CA GLN A 28 7.71 -3.68 -0.75
C GLN A 28 7.15 -3.66 0.68
N ILE A 29 6.33 -2.67 1.04
CA ILE A 29 5.63 -2.63 2.33
C ILE A 29 4.79 -3.91 2.50
N LEU A 30 3.99 -4.25 1.50
CA LEU A 30 3.15 -5.46 1.54
C LEU A 30 3.99 -6.73 1.58
N LYS A 31 5.08 -6.81 0.82
CA LYS A 31 5.97 -7.98 0.79
C LYS A 31 6.66 -8.18 2.14
N ALA A 32 7.18 -7.13 2.76
CA ALA A 32 7.77 -7.21 4.10
C ALA A 32 6.76 -7.72 5.13
N VAL A 33 5.51 -7.27 5.07
CA VAL A 33 4.46 -7.67 6.01
C VAL A 33 4.02 -9.12 5.75
N LEU A 34 3.91 -9.53 4.50
CA LEU A 34 3.41 -10.85 4.11
C LEU A 34 4.48 -11.95 4.13
N MET A 35 5.74 -11.59 3.89
CA MET A 35 6.85 -12.54 3.73
C MET A 35 8.03 -12.31 4.69
N GLY A 36 8.03 -11.21 5.44
CA GLY A 36 9.14 -10.79 6.30
C GLY A 36 10.14 -9.89 5.59
N GLU A 37 10.90 -9.10 6.35
CA GLU A 37 11.90 -8.15 5.85
C GLU A 37 12.96 -8.82 4.95
N ALA A 38 13.39 -10.04 5.30
CA ALA A 38 14.36 -10.80 4.52
C ALA A 38 13.88 -11.07 3.07
N SER A 39 12.58 -10.98 2.78
CA SER A 39 12.05 -11.12 1.42
C SER A 39 12.32 -9.89 0.52
N LEU A 40 12.69 -8.76 1.12
CA LEU A 40 13.12 -7.56 0.40
C LEU A 40 14.59 -7.62 0.01
N THR A 41 15.37 -8.45 0.69
CA THR A 41 16.79 -8.65 0.43
C THR A 41 16.99 -10.00 -0.27
N SER A 42 18.01 -10.15 -1.11
CA SER A 42 18.27 -11.44 -1.79
C SER A 42 18.88 -12.50 -0.86
N VAL A 43 18.82 -12.28 0.46
CA VAL A 43 19.44 -13.14 1.46
C VAL A 43 18.41 -14.20 1.89
N LYS A 44 18.53 -15.40 1.33
CA LYS A 44 17.74 -16.55 1.76
C LYS A 44 18.15 -16.94 3.17
N LYS A 45 17.30 -16.63 4.16
CA LYS A 45 17.42 -17.15 5.53
C LYS A 45 16.28 -18.13 5.82
N GLY A 46 16.60 -19.23 6.51
CA GLY A 46 15.58 -20.07 7.13
C GLY A 46 14.80 -19.23 8.16
N GLY A 47 13.50 -19.48 8.29
CA GLY A 47 12.66 -18.72 9.20
C GLY A 47 11.25 -19.31 9.32
N PRO A 48 10.42 -18.74 10.21
CA PRO A 48 9.04 -19.16 10.41
C PRO A 48 8.22 -19.13 9.09
N PRO A 49 7.08 -19.86 9.04
CA PRO A 49 6.18 -19.77 7.90
C PRO A 49 5.80 -18.32 7.61
N ARG A 50 5.89 -17.93 6.33
CA ARG A 50 5.56 -16.57 5.89
C ARG A 50 4.10 -16.24 6.22
N ASN A 51 3.83 -15.01 6.66
CA ASN A 51 2.50 -14.55 7.08
C ASN A 51 1.42 -14.79 6.02
N PHE A 52 1.73 -14.67 4.72
CA PHE A 52 0.75 -14.94 3.67
C PHE A 52 0.22 -16.38 3.70
N LYS A 53 1.04 -17.37 4.08
CA LYS A 53 0.59 -18.75 4.25
C LYS A 53 -0.28 -18.91 5.48
N ILE A 54 0.14 -18.31 6.59
CA ILE A 54 -0.60 -18.36 7.87
C ILE A 54 -1.97 -17.71 7.72
N TRP A 55 -2.05 -16.59 7.01
CA TRP A 55 -3.28 -15.82 6.82
C TRP A 55 -4.10 -16.24 5.59
N GLY A 56 -3.64 -17.25 4.81
CA GLY A 56 -4.32 -17.70 3.61
C GLY A 56 -4.42 -16.63 2.51
N VAL A 57 -3.46 -15.70 2.44
CA VAL A 57 -3.45 -14.60 1.47
C VAL A 57 -2.78 -15.06 0.18
N SER A 58 -3.58 -15.24 -0.87
CA SER A 58 -3.13 -15.63 -2.21
C SER A 58 -3.19 -14.51 -3.24
N THR A 59 -3.98 -13.47 -2.98
CA THR A 59 -4.18 -12.34 -3.90
C THR A 59 -4.20 -11.02 -3.14
N ILE A 60 -3.84 -9.93 -3.80
CA ILE A 60 -3.91 -8.60 -3.20
C ILE A 60 -5.32 -8.03 -3.32
N THR A 61 -5.82 -7.51 -2.20
CA THR A 61 -7.15 -6.91 -2.11
C THR A 61 -7.05 -5.38 -2.17
N PRO A 62 -8.14 -4.68 -2.55
CA PRO A 62 -8.22 -3.22 -2.45
C PRO A 62 -7.80 -2.69 -1.07
N ARG A 63 -8.19 -3.43 -0.02
CA ARG A 63 -7.90 -3.09 1.36
C ARG A 63 -6.42 -3.13 1.68
N ALA A 64 -5.69 -4.11 1.14
CA ALA A 64 -4.25 -4.21 1.35
C ALA A 64 -3.51 -3.01 0.74
N ILE A 65 -3.88 -2.61 -0.48
CA ILE A 65 -3.28 -1.45 -1.15
C ILE A 65 -3.65 -0.14 -0.42
N ALA A 66 -4.90 0.01 0.03
CA ALA A 66 -5.30 1.15 0.84
C ALA A 66 -4.47 1.24 2.13
N TRP A 67 -4.28 0.11 2.80
CA TRP A 67 -3.48 0.02 4.02
C TRP A 67 -2.01 0.38 3.77
N SER A 68 -1.36 -0.21 2.76
CA SER A 68 0.05 0.09 2.46
C SER A 68 0.26 1.56 2.09
N THR A 69 -0.72 2.18 1.43
CA THR A 69 -0.68 3.62 1.10
C THR A 69 -0.76 4.45 2.38
N THR A 70 -1.67 4.14 3.29
CA THR A 70 -1.77 4.81 4.60
C THR A 70 -0.50 4.65 5.43
N ILE A 71 0.12 3.46 5.43
CA ILE A 71 1.38 3.21 6.13
C ILE A 71 2.53 3.97 5.51
N ALA A 72 2.62 4.02 4.17
CA ALA A 72 3.64 4.83 3.51
C ALA A 72 3.56 6.30 3.93
N ILE A 73 2.34 6.86 4.02
CA ILE A 73 2.13 8.23 4.48
C ILE A 73 2.55 8.39 5.95
N PHE A 74 2.20 7.43 6.82
CA PHE A 74 2.61 7.44 8.22
C PHE A 74 4.14 7.39 8.38
N LEU A 75 4.84 6.50 7.65
CA LEU A 75 6.29 6.39 7.72
C LEU A 75 7.03 7.64 7.23
N LEU A 76 6.39 8.44 6.37
CA LEU A 76 6.91 9.71 5.87
C LEU A 76 6.49 10.91 6.73
N SER A 77 5.65 10.70 7.74
CA SER A 77 5.21 11.76 8.63
C SER A 77 6.13 11.87 9.85
N PRO A 78 6.06 12.98 10.61
CA PRO A 78 6.78 13.11 11.88
C PRO A 78 6.14 12.33 13.03
N ASP A 79 5.07 11.55 12.79
CA ASP A 79 4.41 10.78 13.85
C ASP A 79 5.17 9.50 14.17
N THR A 80 5.41 9.27 15.45
CA THR A 80 6.11 8.07 15.94
C THR A 80 5.16 6.95 16.36
N VAL A 81 3.87 7.25 16.52
CA VAL A 81 2.86 6.31 17.00
C VAL A 81 1.68 6.28 16.05
N PHE A 82 1.37 5.08 15.55
CA PHE A 82 0.14 4.82 14.81
C PHE A 82 -0.98 4.49 15.81
N SER A 83 -1.69 5.52 16.28
CA SER A 83 -2.75 5.38 17.29
C SER A 83 -3.94 4.58 16.76
N GLN A 84 -4.69 3.92 17.66
CA GLN A 84 -5.92 3.19 17.28
C GLN A 84 -6.99 4.13 16.69
N ASP A 85 -7.04 5.37 17.16
CA ASP A 85 -7.93 6.40 16.62
C ASP A 85 -7.54 6.82 15.20
N GLY A 86 -6.32 6.48 14.77
CA GLY A 86 -5.77 6.78 13.46
C GLY A 86 -5.52 8.26 13.26
N HIS A 87 -5.18 8.96 14.34
CA HIS A 87 -4.84 10.39 14.35
C HIS A 87 -3.35 10.57 14.66
N GLY A 88 -2.65 11.28 13.78
CA GLY A 88 -1.27 11.69 13.95
C GLY A 88 -1.16 12.82 14.96
N LYS A 89 -0.49 12.57 16.09
CA LYS A 89 -0.36 13.55 17.17
C LYS A 89 0.48 14.78 16.76
N SER A 90 1.55 14.56 16.00
CA SER A 90 2.47 15.61 15.58
C SER A 90 2.05 16.22 14.25
N SER A 91 1.56 15.40 13.32
CA SER A 91 1.20 15.85 11.97
C SER A 91 -0.24 16.37 11.83
N GLY A 92 -1.14 15.99 12.73
CA GLY A 92 -2.59 16.20 12.60
C GLY A 92 -3.24 15.35 11.50
N ILE A 93 -2.52 14.39 10.90
CA ILE A 93 -3.03 13.57 9.81
C ILE A 93 -4.06 12.56 10.35
N GLN A 94 -5.23 12.55 9.72
CA GLN A 94 -6.29 11.58 9.99
C GLN A 94 -6.10 10.31 9.12
N TYR A 95 -5.15 9.45 9.51
CA TYR A 95 -4.83 8.19 8.83
C TYR A 95 -6.04 7.27 8.62
N LYS A 96 -6.95 7.24 9.60
CA LYS A 96 -8.21 6.47 9.49
C LYS A 96 -9.05 6.95 8.30
N ASN A 97 -9.21 8.26 8.17
CA ASN A 97 -9.97 8.85 7.06
C ASN A 97 -9.26 8.64 5.72
N LEU A 98 -7.92 8.76 5.69
CA LEU A 98 -7.13 8.44 4.50
C LEU A 98 -7.35 7.00 4.05
N PHE A 99 -7.25 6.03 4.97
CA PHE A 99 -7.48 4.63 4.67
C PHE A 99 -8.86 4.38 4.07
N TYR A 100 -9.92 4.92 4.67
CA TYR A 100 -11.28 4.75 4.13
C TYR A 100 -11.44 5.42 2.77
N SER A 101 -10.79 6.56 2.55
CA SER A 101 -10.85 7.27 1.27
C SER A 101 -10.17 6.47 0.15
N PHE A 102 -8.95 5.96 0.39
CA PHE A 102 -8.26 5.07 -0.54
C PHE A 102 -9.06 3.78 -0.78
N LYS A 103 -9.54 3.15 0.29
CA LYS A 103 -10.34 1.93 0.19
C LYS A 103 -11.59 2.16 -0.66
N LYS A 104 -12.32 3.27 -0.45
CA LYS A 104 -13.53 3.59 -1.23
C LYS A 104 -13.21 3.67 -2.72
N ILE A 105 -12.17 4.42 -3.08
CA ILE A 105 -11.76 4.58 -4.49
C ILE A 105 -11.32 3.25 -5.09
N LEU A 106 -10.47 2.50 -4.39
CA LEU A 106 -9.98 1.20 -4.87
C LEU A 106 -11.10 0.17 -5.01
N VAL A 107 -12.14 0.21 -4.17
CA VAL A 107 -13.31 -0.65 -4.31
C VAL A 107 -14.20 -0.20 -5.47
N CYS A 108 -14.46 1.10 -5.61
CA CYS A 108 -15.31 1.63 -6.68
C CYS A 108 -14.69 1.48 -8.08
N CYS A 109 -13.37 1.56 -8.17
CA CYS A 109 -12.64 1.55 -9.44
C CYS A 109 -11.79 0.28 -9.62
N TRP A 110 -12.06 -0.80 -8.88
CA TRP A 110 -11.15 -1.96 -8.80
C TRP A 110 -10.81 -2.56 -10.17
N ASP A 111 -11.82 -2.63 -11.04
CA ASP A 111 -11.71 -3.22 -12.38
C ASP A 111 -11.20 -2.22 -13.44
N ALA A 112 -10.83 -0.99 -13.03
CA ALA A 112 -10.22 -0.05 -13.96
C ALA A 112 -8.91 -0.60 -14.51
N LEU A 113 -8.69 -0.45 -15.82
CA LEU A 113 -7.55 -1.04 -16.54
C LEU A 113 -6.19 -0.62 -15.95
N TYR A 114 -6.09 0.63 -15.48
CA TYR A 114 -4.91 1.14 -14.79
C TYR A 114 -4.64 0.42 -13.45
N LEU A 115 -5.67 0.25 -12.61
CA LEU A 115 -5.53 -0.43 -11.32
C LEU A 115 -5.28 -1.93 -11.48
N THR A 116 -5.81 -2.54 -12.54
CA THR A 116 -5.50 -3.92 -12.91
C THR A 116 -4.01 -4.11 -13.20
N LYS A 117 -3.39 -3.20 -13.97
CA LYS A 117 -1.94 -3.23 -14.25
C LYS A 117 -1.11 -3.09 -12.98
N ILE A 118 -1.47 -2.13 -12.11
CA ILE A 118 -0.79 -1.96 -10.81
C ILE A 118 -0.91 -3.22 -9.96
N ARG A 119 -2.10 -3.80 -9.86
CA ARG A 119 -2.35 -5.03 -9.12
C ARG A 119 -1.44 -6.15 -9.61
N GLN A 120 -1.35 -6.36 -10.93
CA GLN A 120 -0.49 -7.39 -11.52
C GLN A 120 0.99 -7.18 -11.16
N HIS A 121 1.48 -5.94 -11.22
CA HIS A 121 2.85 -5.62 -10.81
C HIS A 121 3.09 -5.90 -9.32
N ILE A 122 2.16 -5.49 -8.45
CA ILE A 122 2.26 -5.73 -7.01
C ILE A 122 2.21 -7.24 -6.71
N GLU A 123 1.25 -7.97 -7.26
CA GLU A 123 1.10 -9.42 -7.07
C GLU A 123 2.33 -10.17 -7.59
N GLY A 124 2.82 -9.83 -8.79
CA GLY A 124 4.05 -10.40 -9.33
C GLY A 124 5.27 -10.11 -8.46
N HIS A 125 5.35 -8.94 -7.81
CA HIS A 125 6.47 -8.63 -6.92
C HIS A 125 6.40 -9.36 -5.58
N ILE A 126 5.20 -9.57 -5.04
CA ILE A 126 4.99 -10.22 -3.74
C ILE A 126 5.05 -11.75 -3.87
N PHE A 127 4.31 -12.31 -4.82
CA PHE A 127 4.12 -13.75 -4.98
C PHE A 127 4.94 -14.36 -6.11
N GLY A 128 5.49 -13.54 -7.02
CA GLY A 128 6.42 -14.02 -8.05
C GLY A 128 7.74 -14.47 -7.45
N ALA A 129 8.35 -15.44 -8.13
CA ALA A 129 9.62 -16.07 -7.76
C ALA A 129 10.81 -15.12 -7.86
#